data_AF-A0A553BZ37-F1
#
_entry.id   AF-A0A553BZ37-F1
#
_cell.length_a   1.000
_cell.length_b   1.000
_cell.length_c   1.000
_cell.angle_alpha   90.00
_cell.angle_beta   90.00
_cell.angle_gamma   90.00
#
_symmetry.space_group_name_H-M   'P 1'
#
loop_
_entity.id
_entity.type
_entity.pdbx_description
1 polymer ?
#
loop_
_entity_poly.entity_id
_entity_poly.type
_entity_poly.pdbx_seq_one_letter_code
_entity_poly.pdbx_strand_id
1 'polypeptide(L)'
;MKALKKYLKKRKCTISFLLEKQQQSYTPDTFHALRVEIKKLNALFNLANYYSKGFKKKKTFKPFKRIFRQAGKVRELQVEESLLEEYFAFNLLPEYKDHLKKLLTRELKVFFLITNNGLSQTLKKKYRKIVPLLAKTSKKKANRYMDKKRTKIEKLLRQNALKSKQIHPLRKRLKEYEYSYKSLNYGKQNKLTRSNLILPELLGEWHDNQIIIKHLKKVIDSGEINPNESAQLENIKASFTFENELLFHKINATLPCSRL
;
A
#
# COMPACT_ATOMS: atom_id res chain seq x y z
N MET A 1 -22.07 10.07 -10.93
CA MET A 1 -21.26 11.31 -11.14
C MET A 1 -20.27 11.20 -12.31
N LYS A 2 -20.20 12.21 -13.20
CA LYS A 2 -19.25 12.26 -14.34
C LYS A 2 -17.77 12.16 -13.89
N ALA A 3 -17.40 12.85 -12.80
CA ALA A 3 -16.04 12.85 -12.25
C ALA A 3 -15.55 11.44 -11.87
N LEU A 4 -16.38 10.63 -11.20
CA LEU A 4 -16.04 9.25 -10.82
C LEU A 4 -15.84 8.33 -12.03
N LYS A 5 -16.63 8.50 -13.09
CA LYS A 5 -16.46 7.76 -14.36
C LYS A 5 -15.14 8.13 -15.04
N LYS A 6 -14.80 9.42 -15.10
CA LYS A 6 -13.52 9.91 -15.64
C LYS A 6 -12.33 9.37 -14.83
N TYR A 7 -12.43 9.43 -13.50
CA TYR A 7 -11.41 8.90 -12.60
C TYR A 7 -11.21 7.40 -12.81
N LEU A 8 -12.29 6.60 -12.87
CA LEU A 8 -12.22 5.17 -13.15
C LEU A 8 -11.56 4.88 -14.51
N LYS A 9 -11.93 5.62 -15.57
CA LYS A 9 -11.31 5.47 -16.91
C LYS A 9 -9.80 5.70 -16.83
N LYS A 10 -9.36 6.76 -16.13
CA LYS A 10 -7.94 7.03 -15.91
C LYS A 10 -7.22 5.87 -15.21
N ARG A 11 -7.77 5.38 -14.07
CA ARG A 11 -7.19 4.24 -13.34
C ARG A 11 -7.12 2.97 -14.21
N LYS A 12 -8.17 2.70 -15.00
CA LYS A 12 -8.18 1.58 -15.95
C LYS A 12 -7.02 1.69 -16.95
N CYS A 13 -6.89 2.83 -17.62
CA CYS A 13 -5.84 3.05 -18.61
C CYS A 13 -4.44 2.92 -17.99
N THR A 14 -4.20 3.55 -16.84
CA THR A 14 -2.89 3.47 -16.16
C THR A 14 -2.57 2.04 -15.71
N ILE A 15 -3.52 1.30 -15.14
CA ILE A 15 -3.29 -0.10 -14.75
C ILE A 15 -3.02 -0.98 -15.98
N SER A 16 -3.77 -0.81 -17.08
CA SER A 16 -3.51 -1.53 -18.33
C SER A 16 -2.11 -1.24 -18.85
N PHE A 17 -1.76 0.04 -18.99
CA PHE A 17 -0.43 0.47 -19.45
C PHE A 17 0.69 -0.13 -18.60
N LEU A 18 0.58 -0.06 -17.27
CA LEU A 18 1.59 -0.62 -16.38
C LEU A 18 1.72 -2.14 -16.54
N LEU A 19 0.61 -2.85 -16.76
CA LEU A 19 0.60 -4.32 -16.93
C LEU A 19 1.07 -4.78 -18.32
N GLU A 20 0.95 -3.93 -19.33
CA GLU A 20 1.32 -4.22 -20.74
C GLU A 20 2.80 -3.91 -21.03
N LYS A 21 3.51 -3.29 -20.09
CA LYS A 21 4.96 -3.09 -20.18
C LYS A 21 5.70 -4.42 -20.36
N GLN A 22 6.79 -4.40 -21.12
CA GLN A 22 7.68 -5.54 -21.27
C GLN A 22 8.35 -5.86 -19.93
N GLN A 23 8.60 -7.14 -19.63
CA GLN A 23 9.06 -7.59 -18.31
C GLN A 23 10.36 -6.88 -17.88
N GLN A 24 11.31 -6.74 -18.81
CA GLN A 24 12.59 -6.06 -18.60
C GLN A 24 12.48 -4.57 -18.26
N SER A 25 11.33 -3.94 -18.54
CA SER A 25 11.10 -2.50 -18.25
C SER A 25 10.48 -2.24 -16.87
N TYR A 26 10.23 -3.29 -16.08
CA TYR A 26 9.69 -3.15 -14.74
C TYR A 26 10.77 -2.74 -13.74
N THR A 27 10.59 -1.53 -13.20
CA THR A 27 11.40 -0.97 -12.11
C THR A 27 10.65 -1.06 -10.76
N PRO A 28 11.33 -0.84 -9.61
CA PRO A 28 10.65 -0.67 -8.33
C PRO A 28 9.50 0.35 -8.37
N ASP A 29 9.69 1.45 -9.10
CA ASP A 29 8.65 2.45 -9.33
C ASP A 29 7.45 1.94 -10.12
N THR A 30 7.66 1.02 -11.06
CA THR A 30 6.57 0.39 -11.81
C THR A 30 5.68 -0.43 -10.87
N PHE A 31 6.27 -1.23 -9.97
CA PHE A 31 5.51 -1.97 -8.95
C PHE A 31 4.83 -1.04 -7.94
N HIS A 32 5.52 0.01 -7.50
CA HIS A 32 4.94 1.02 -6.62
C HIS A 32 3.73 1.70 -7.27
N ALA A 33 3.88 2.21 -8.49
CA ALA A 33 2.82 2.86 -9.26
C ALA A 33 1.63 1.94 -9.46
N LEU A 34 1.86 0.67 -9.84
CA LEU A 34 0.81 -0.32 -10.02
C LEU A 34 0.03 -0.55 -8.71
N ARG A 35 0.74 -0.71 -7.59
CA ARG A 35 0.12 -0.84 -6.26
C ARG A 35 -0.71 0.39 -5.89
N VAL A 36 -0.19 1.59 -6.14
CA VAL A 36 -0.89 2.85 -5.87
C VAL A 36 -2.16 2.96 -6.70
N GLU A 37 -2.11 2.63 -8.00
CA GLU A 37 -3.28 2.68 -8.88
C GLU A 37 -4.34 1.66 -8.47
N ILE A 38 -3.94 0.45 -8.06
CA ILE A 38 -4.88 -0.56 -7.53
C ILE A 38 -5.47 -0.12 -6.17
N LYS A 39 -4.70 0.55 -5.29
CA LYS A 39 -5.24 1.14 -4.04
C LYS A 39 -6.28 2.22 -4.33
N LYS A 40 -6.01 3.11 -5.29
CA LYS A 40 -6.98 4.12 -5.75
C LYS A 40 -8.24 3.48 -6.31
N LEU A 41 -8.10 2.41 -7.10
CA LEU A 41 -9.23 1.64 -7.61
C LEU A 41 -10.02 0.95 -6.48
N ASN A 42 -9.34 0.40 -5.47
CA ASN A 42 -10.00 -0.22 -4.32
C ASN A 42 -10.86 0.79 -3.54
N ALA A 43 -10.39 2.03 -3.38
CA ALA A 43 -11.15 3.11 -2.74
C ALA A 43 -12.46 3.41 -3.49
N LEU A 44 -12.42 3.49 -4.83
CA LEU A 44 -13.61 3.59 -5.68
C LEU A 44 -14.56 2.39 -5.49
N PHE A 45 -14.03 1.17 -5.40
CA PHE A 45 -14.84 -0.03 -5.20
C PHE A 45 -15.52 -0.03 -3.82
N ASN A 46 -14.85 0.48 -2.79
CA ASN A 46 -15.43 0.64 -1.45
C ASN A 46 -16.55 1.69 -1.46
N LEU A 47 -16.36 2.80 -2.17
CA LEU A 47 -17.40 3.80 -2.40
C LEU A 47 -18.62 3.19 -3.11
N ALA A 48 -18.42 2.44 -4.20
CA ALA A 48 -19.50 1.77 -4.92
C ALA A 48 -20.25 0.74 -4.03
N ASN A 49 -19.51 -0.03 -3.23
CA ASN A 49 -20.07 -1.00 -2.28
C ASN A 49 -20.89 -0.34 -1.17
N TYR A 50 -20.53 0.87 -0.76
CA TYR A 50 -21.27 1.59 0.27
C TYR A 50 -22.69 1.97 -0.19
N TYR A 51 -22.89 2.26 -1.49
CA TYR A 51 -24.23 2.63 -2.01
C TYR A 51 -25.02 1.49 -2.61
N SER A 52 -24.36 0.41 -3.03
CA SER A 52 -25.01 -0.74 -3.64
C SER A 52 -24.76 -1.97 -2.77
N LYS A 53 -25.69 -2.25 -1.85
CA LYS A 53 -25.60 -3.42 -0.95
C LYS A 53 -25.49 -4.75 -1.70
N GLY A 54 -26.09 -4.85 -2.90
CA GLY A 54 -25.98 -6.02 -3.78
C GLY A 54 -24.66 -6.13 -4.56
N PHE A 55 -23.80 -5.11 -4.53
CA PHE A 55 -22.51 -5.17 -5.23
C PHE A 55 -21.55 -6.14 -4.54
N LYS A 56 -21.24 -7.24 -5.20
CA LYS A 56 -20.30 -8.26 -4.71
C LYS A 56 -18.84 -7.78 -4.79
N LYS A 57 -18.47 -6.73 -4.05
CA LYS A 57 -17.14 -6.08 -4.11
C LYS A 57 -15.99 -7.06 -3.96
N LYS A 58 -16.06 -7.99 -3.00
CA LYS A 58 -15.03 -9.02 -2.78
C LYS A 58 -14.79 -9.84 -4.06
N LYS A 59 -15.85 -10.33 -4.71
CA LYS A 59 -15.79 -11.12 -5.95
C LYS A 59 -15.34 -10.28 -7.15
N THR A 60 -15.80 -9.04 -7.25
CA THR A 60 -15.44 -8.15 -8.36
C THR A 60 -13.99 -7.68 -8.27
N PHE A 61 -13.48 -7.42 -7.06
CA PHE A 61 -12.13 -6.93 -6.84
C PHE A 61 -11.06 -8.04 -6.75
N LYS A 62 -11.46 -9.32 -6.65
CA LYS A 62 -10.55 -10.47 -6.48
C LYS A 62 -9.35 -10.48 -7.47
N PRO A 63 -9.53 -10.24 -8.79
CA PRO A 63 -8.40 -10.23 -9.73
C PRO A 63 -7.38 -9.13 -9.42
N PHE A 64 -7.84 -7.90 -9.14
CA PHE A 64 -6.97 -6.79 -8.74
C PHE A 64 -6.25 -7.09 -7.43
N LYS A 65 -6.94 -7.73 -6.48
CA LYS A 65 -6.34 -8.16 -5.20
C LYS A 65 -5.21 -9.17 -5.41
N ARG A 66 -5.34 -10.08 -6.39
CA ARG A 66 -4.29 -11.06 -6.74
C ARG A 66 -3.01 -10.34 -7.20
N ILE A 67 -3.15 -9.42 -8.17
CA ILE A 67 -2.04 -8.60 -8.68
C ILE A 67 -1.42 -7.77 -7.55
N PHE A 68 -2.26 -7.09 -6.77
CA PHE A 68 -1.81 -6.22 -5.68
C PHE A 68 -1.01 -6.96 -4.63
N ARG A 69 -1.43 -8.19 -4.27
CA ARG A 69 -0.72 -9.05 -3.33
C ARG A 69 0.64 -9.46 -3.88
N GLN A 70 0.66 -9.93 -5.12
CA GLN A 70 1.90 -10.41 -5.72
C GLN A 70 2.92 -9.28 -5.96
N ALA A 71 2.47 -8.15 -6.50
CA ALA A 71 3.29 -6.93 -6.59
C ALA A 71 3.71 -6.41 -5.20
N GLY A 72 2.95 -6.74 -4.16
CA GLY A 72 3.29 -6.39 -2.78
C GLY A 72 4.52 -7.11 -2.27
N LYS A 73 4.59 -8.42 -2.49
CA LYS A 73 5.76 -9.21 -2.13
C LYS A 73 7.03 -8.72 -2.84
N VAL A 74 6.94 -8.46 -4.14
CA VAL A 74 8.05 -7.89 -4.93
C VAL A 74 8.46 -6.53 -4.35
N ARG A 75 7.50 -5.64 -4.08
CA ARG A 75 7.83 -4.31 -3.55
C ARG A 75 8.39 -4.36 -2.13
N GLU A 76 7.94 -5.28 -1.29
CA GLU A 76 8.45 -5.48 0.07
C GLU A 76 9.94 -5.86 0.03
N LEU A 77 10.33 -6.80 -0.83
CA LEU A 77 11.75 -7.17 -1.04
C LEU A 77 12.58 -6.00 -1.61
N GLN A 78 12.03 -5.23 -2.55
CA GLN A 78 12.70 -4.03 -3.09
C GLN A 78 12.80 -2.88 -2.08
N VAL A 79 11.90 -2.80 -1.09
CA VAL A 79 12.02 -1.82 0.00
C VAL A 79 13.14 -2.26 0.93
N GLU A 80 13.14 -3.55 1.30
CA GLU A 80 14.13 -4.15 2.18
C GLU A 80 15.54 -4.02 1.62
N GLU A 81 15.76 -4.40 0.35
CA GLU A 81 17.05 -4.23 -0.34
C GLU A 81 17.52 -2.76 -0.30
N SER A 82 16.66 -1.82 -0.70
CA SER A 82 16.99 -0.39 -0.72
C SER A 82 17.30 0.18 0.67
N LEU A 83 16.57 -0.23 1.71
CA LEU A 83 16.82 0.25 3.07
C LEU A 83 18.08 -0.37 3.67
N LEU A 84 18.39 -1.63 3.33
CA LEU A 84 19.62 -2.27 3.77
C LEU A 84 20.86 -1.72 3.05
N GLU A 85 20.74 -1.29 1.80
CA GLU A 85 21.83 -0.61 1.09
C GLU A 85 22.28 0.69 1.78
N GLU A 86 21.40 1.33 2.53
CA GLU A 86 21.74 2.51 3.36
C GLU A 86 22.56 2.13 4.62
N TYR A 87 22.58 0.85 5.01
CA TYR A 87 23.38 0.36 6.13
C TYR A 87 24.78 -0.08 5.66
N PHE A 88 25.83 0.55 6.20
CA PHE A 88 27.23 0.30 5.85
C PHE A 88 27.63 -1.18 5.86
N ALA A 89 27.08 -1.96 6.79
CA ALA A 89 27.37 -3.39 6.94
C ALA A 89 26.71 -4.29 5.88
N PHE A 90 25.75 -3.82 5.09
CA PHE A 90 25.06 -4.68 4.12
C PHE A 90 25.99 -5.22 3.03
N ASN A 91 27.07 -4.49 2.70
CA ASN A 91 28.10 -4.99 1.81
C ASN A 91 28.88 -6.20 2.33
N LEU A 92 28.79 -6.47 3.64
CA LEU A 92 29.40 -7.60 4.32
C LEU A 92 28.45 -8.81 4.46
N LEU A 93 27.26 -8.75 3.85
CA LEU A 93 26.22 -9.80 3.92
C LEU A 93 25.95 -10.46 2.55
N PRO A 94 26.94 -11.09 1.89
CA PRO A 94 26.78 -11.65 0.56
C PRO A 94 25.75 -12.79 0.49
N GLU A 95 25.64 -13.65 1.50
CA GLU A 95 24.70 -14.77 1.49
C GLU A 95 23.26 -14.28 1.62
N TYR A 96 23.01 -13.35 2.53
CA TYR A 96 21.69 -12.74 2.68
C TYR A 96 21.28 -11.91 1.45
N LYS A 97 22.23 -11.21 0.81
CA LYS A 97 22.00 -10.56 -0.49
C LYS A 97 21.55 -11.57 -1.55
N ASP A 98 22.21 -12.71 -1.64
CA ASP A 98 21.86 -13.75 -2.60
C ASP A 98 20.50 -14.37 -2.28
N HIS A 99 20.18 -14.55 -0.99
CA HIS A 99 18.86 -14.95 -0.53
C HIS A 99 17.75 -13.97 -0.99
N LEU A 100 17.94 -12.66 -0.77
CA LEU A 100 16.99 -11.64 -1.23
C LEU A 100 16.80 -11.66 -2.75
N LYS A 101 17.89 -11.79 -3.53
CA LYS A 101 17.83 -11.89 -5.00
C LYS A 101 17.07 -13.12 -5.47
N LYS A 102 17.29 -14.29 -4.84
CA LYS A 102 16.55 -15.53 -5.13
C LYS A 102 15.06 -15.37 -4.85
N LEU A 103 14.69 -14.78 -3.71
CA LEU A 103 13.30 -14.49 -3.37
C LEU A 103 12.66 -13.51 -4.36
N LEU A 104 13.36 -12.43 -4.70
CA LEU A 104 12.87 -11.42 -5.63
C LEU A 104 12.61 -12.04 -7.00
N THR A 105 13.56 -12.82 -7.52
CA THR A 105 13.43 -13.54 -8.79
C THR A 105 12.23 -14.49 -8.78
N ARG A 106 12.03 -15.24 -7.69
CA ARG A 106 10.87 -16.13 -7.53
C ARG A 106 9.56 -15.34 -7.57
N GLU A 107 9.45 -14.27 -6.82
CA GLU A 107 8.20 -13.50 -6.73
C GLU A 107 7.93 -12.70 -8.02
N LEU A 108 8.96 -12.29 -8.77
CA LEU A 108 8.85 -11.73 -10.12
C LEU A 108 8.32 -12.76 -11.12
N LYS A 109 8.87 -13.98 -11.14
CA LYS A 109 8.36 -15.08 -11.98
C LYS A 109 6.88 -15.33 -11.72
N VAL A 110 6.48 -15.42 -10.45
CA VAL A 110 5.06 -15.59 -10.07
C VAL A 110 4.22 -14.38 -10.51
N PHE A 111 4.74 -13.15 -10.38
CA PHE A 111 4.05 -11.94 -10.85
C PHE A 111 3.75 -12.01 -12.35
N PHE A 112 4.74 -12.32 -13.17
CA PHE A 112 4.55 -12.33 -14.61
C PHE A 112 3.66 -13.49 -15.09
N LEU A 113 3.72 -14.65 -14.43
CA LEU A 113 2.79 -15.75 -14.69
C LEU A 113 1.33 -15.35 -14.45
N ILE A 114 1.03 -14.60 -13.39
CA ILE A 114 -0.35 -14.19 -13.12
C ILE A 114 -0.85 -13.08 -14.05
N THR A 115 0.04 -12.28 -14.65
CA THR A 115 -0.32 -11.18 -15.54
C THR A 115 -0.53 -11.60 -16.99
N ASN A 116 0.13 -12.67 -17.43
CA ASN A 116 0.06 -13.16 -18.82
C ASN A 116 -1.22 -13.95 -19.14
N ASN A 117 -1.91 -14.53 -18.15
CA ASN A 117 -3.00 -15.50 -18.38
C ASN A 117 -4.38 -14.85 -18.62
N GLY A 118 -4.57 -14.12 -19.74
CA GLY A 118 -5.86 -13.54 -20.10
C GLY A 118 -6.43 -12.55 -19.06
N LEU A 119 -5.56 -12.06 -18.18
CA LEU A 119 -5.91 -11.21 -17.05
C LEU A 119 -6.58 -9.92 -17.54
N SER A 120 -6.06 -9.33 -18.62
CA SER A 120 -6.57 -8.09 -19.22
C SER A 120 -8.08 -8.18 -19.50
N GLN A 121 -8.55 -9.29 -20.07
CA GLN A 121 -9.96 -9.52 -20.36
C GLN A 121 -10.79 -9.70 -19.09
N THR A 122 -10.22 -10.39 -18.09
CA THR A 122 -10.84 -10.50 -16.76
C THR A 122 -11.00 -9.12 -16.12
N LEU A 123 -9.98 -8.26 -16.14
CA LEU A 123 -10.04 -6.91 -15.59
C LEU A 123 -11.07 -6.05 -16.33
N LYS A 124 -11.09 -6.09 -17.68
CA LYS A 124 -12.09 -5.40 -18.51
C LYS A 124 -13.52 -5.75 -18.09
N LYS A 125 -13.82 -7.04 -17.88
CA LYS A 125 -15.13 -7.50 -17.37
C LYS A 125 -15.45 -6.92 -15.99
N LYS A 126 -14.48 -6.83 -15.07
CA LYS A 126 -14.70 -6.23 -13.73
C LYS A 126 -14.95 -4.73 -13.78
N TYR A 127 -14.23 -4.00 -14.64
CA TYR A 127 -14.46 -2.56 -14.84
C TYR A 127 -15.88 -2.27 -15.33
N ARG A 128 -16.41 -3.05 -16.28
CA ARG A 128 -17.78 -2.88 -16.79
C ARG A 128 -18.84 -2.95 -15.68
N LYS A 129 -18.63 -3.79 -14.66
CA LYS A 129 -19.58 -3.96 -13.54
C LYS A 129 -19.67 -2.74 -12.61
N ILE A 130 -18.61 -1.94 -12.49
CA ILE A 130 -18.59 -0.80 -11.56
C ILE A 130 -19.05 0.52 -12.21
N VAL A 131 -18.90 0.66 -13.54
CA VAL A 131 -19.31 1.86 -14.28
C VAL A 131 -20.76 2.29 -13.96
N PRO A 132 -21.80 1.43 -14.05
CA PRO A 132 -23.17 1.84 -13.79
C PRO A 132 -23.39 2.24 -12.31
N LEU A 133 -22.66 1.63 -11.37
CA LEU A 133 -22.77 1.95 -9.94
C LEU A 133 -22.25 3.35 -9.63
N LEU A 134 -21.11 3.73 -10.23
CA LEU A 134 -20.55 5.07 -10.08
C LEU A 134 -21.37 6.15 -10.80
N ALA A 135 -22.05 5.79 -11.89
CA ALA A 135 -22.97 6.68 -12.59
C ALA A 135 -24.13 7.11 -11.67
N LYS A 136 -24.75 6.13 -10.98
CA LYS A 136 -25.88 6.32 -10.04
C LYS A 136 -25.51 6.97 -8.70
N THR A 137 -24.21 7.17 -8.43
CA THR A 137 -23.76 7.85 -7.21
C THR A 137 -24.01 9.36 -7.30
N SER A 138 -24.70 9.94 -6.31
CA SER A 138 -24.94 11.38 -6.17
C SER A 138 -23.92 12.05 -5.24
N LYS A 139 -23.77 13.38 -5.33
CA LYS A 139 -22.85 14.16 -4.49
C LYS A 139 -23.20 14.05 -3.00
N LYS A 140 -24.48 14.13 -2.63
CA LYS A 140 -24.96 13.95 -1.24
C LYS A 140 -24.57 12.59 -0.67
N LYS A 141 -24.71 11.53 -1.48
CA LYS A 141 -24.27 10.18 -1.13
C LYS A 141 -22.75 10.18 -0.90
N ALA A 142 -21.98 10.68 -1.86
CA ALA A 142 -20.52 10.79 -1.78
C ALA A 142 -20.02 11.49 -0.51
N ASN A 143 -20.61 12.64 -0.15
CA ASN A 143 -20.28 13.35 1.09
C ASN A 143 -20.51 12.49 2.33
N ARG A 144 -21.69 11.86 2.45
CA ARG A 144 -22.01 10.98 3.59
C ARG A 144 -20.99 9.84 3.76
N TYR A 145 -20.45 9.29 2.67
CA TYR A 145 -19.37 8.30 2.76
C TYR A 145 -18.07 8.92 3.26
N MET A 146 -17.71 10.10 2.77
CA MET A 146 -16.50 10.81 3.20
C MET A 146 -16.59 11.17 4.68
N ASP A 147 -17.73 11.69 5.15
CA ASP A 147 -17.96 12.02 6.56
C ASP A 147 -17.81 10.78 7.43
N LYS A 148 -18.45 9.67 7.04
CA LYS A 148 -18.31 8.37 7.74
C LYS A 148 -16.88 7.87 7.80
N LYS A 149 -16.05 8.15 6.80
CA LYS A 149 -14.61 7.81 6.81
C LYS A 149 -13.82 8.76 7.70
N ARG A 150 -14.09 10.07 7.62
CA ARG A 150 -13.48 11.12 8.43
C ARG A 150 -13.69 10.86 9.92
N THR A 151 -14.93 10.68 10.37
CA THR A 151 -15.25 10.44 11.79
C THR A 151 -14.49 9.23 12.36
N LYS A 152 -14.28 8.18 11.56
CA LYS A 152 -13.51 7.00 11.99
C LYS A 152 -12.02 7.28 12.14
N ILE A 153 -11.47 8.21 11.36
CA ILE A 153 -10.08 8.63 11.47
C ILE A 153 -9.95 9.60 12.64
N GLU A 154 -10.81 10.60 12.75
CA GLU A 154 -10.85 11.54 13.87
C GLU A 154 -10.97 10.81 15.22
N LYS A 155 -11.79 9.76 15.31
CA LYS A 155 -11.89 8.94 16.53
C LYS A 155 -10.54 8.31 16.94
N LEU A 156 -9.67 8.00 15.98
CA LEU A 156 -8.32 7.49 16.27
C LEU A 156 -7.35 8.63 16.58
N LEU A 157 -7.43 9.75 15.85
CA LEU A 157 -6.55 10.90 16.05
C LEU A 157 -6.81 11.62 17.39
N ARG A 158 -8.04 11.58 17.91
CA ARG A 158 -8.40 12.15 19.22
C ARG A 158 -7.96 11.30 20.42
N GLN A 159 -7.30 10.16 20.20
CA GLN A 159 -6.77 9.35 21.28
C GLN A 159 -5.48 9.98 21.80
N ASN A 160 -5.28 9.97 23.12
CA ASN A 160 -4.04 10.46 23.73
C ASN A 160 -2.81 9.70 23.22
N ALA A 161 -2.96 8.40 22.97
CA ALA A 161 -1.96 7.56 22.34
C ALA A 161 -2.61 6.42 21.56
N LEU A 162 -2.02 6.06 20.43
CA LEU A 162 -2.36 4.87 19.66
C LEU A 162 -1.61 3.66 20.20
N LYS A 163 -2.31 2.53 20.30
CA LYS A 163 -1.65 1.23 20.47
C LYS A 163 -0.97 0.83 19.16
N SER A 164 0.14 0.09 19.22
CA SER A 164 0.85 -0.42 18.02
C SER A 164 -0.10 -1.08 17.00
N LYS A 165 -1.05 -1.91 17.47
CA LYS A 165 -2.08 -2.55 16.63
C LYS A 165 -3.01 -1.58 15.87
N GLN A 166 -3.06 -0.31 16.26
CA GLN A 166 -3.91 0.73 15.65
C GLN A 166 -3.18 1.54 14.58
N ILE A 167 -1.85 1.56 14.57
CA ILE A 167 -1.03 2.32 13.62
C ILE A 167 -1.27 1.85 12.18
N HIS A 168 -1.11 0.55 11.93
CA HIS A 168 -1.35 -0.01 10.59
C HIS A 168 -2.81 0.23 10.09
N PRO A 169 -3.85 -0.01 10.91
CA PRO A 169 -5.22 0.40 10.57
C PRO A 169 -5.39 1.90 10.27
N LEU A 170 -4.78 2.79 11.06
CA LEU A 170 -4.86 4.23 10.86
C LEU A 170 -4.25 4.62 9.50
N ARG A 171 -3.04 4.16 9.20
CA ARG A 171 -2.37 4.37 7.91
C ARG A 171 -3.25 3.94 6.74
N LYS A 172 -3.85 2.74 6.83
CA LYS A 172 -4.78 2.24 5.80
C LYS A 172 -5.98 3.16 5.61
N ARG A 173 -6.58 3.65 6.71
CA ARG A 173 -7.75 4.53 6.67
C ARG A 173 -7.40 5.88 6.05
N LEU A 174 -6.29 6.49 6.44
CA LEU A 174 -5.80 7.76 5.89
C LEU A 174 -5.58 7.64 4.37
N LYS A 175 -4.86 6.62 3.91
CA LYS A 175 -4.66 6.39 2.46
C LYS A 175 -5.97 6.15 1.71
N GLU A 176 -6.88 5.37 2.28
CA GLU A 176 -8.20 5.15 1.66
C GLU A 176 -9.01 6.46 1.56
N TYR A 177 -8.99 7.29 2.60
CA TYR A 177 -9.64 8.60 2.62
C TYR A 177 -9.03 9.53 1.57
N GLU A 178 -7.70 9.64 1.52
CA GLU A 178 -6.96 10.43 0.54
C GLU A 178 -7.32 10.04 -0.91
N TYR A 179 -7.35 8.74 -1.21
CA TYR A 179 -7.74 8.28 -2.55
C TYR A 179 -9.21 8.53 -2.87
N SER A 180 -10.09 8.37 -1.88
CA SER A 180 -11.53 8.66 -2.04
C SER A 180 -11.75 10.14 -2.30
N TYR A 181 -11.08 11.02 -1.54
CA TYR A 181 -11.09 12.47 -1.69
C TYR A 181 -10.62 12.89 -3.09
N LYS A 182 -9.48 12.37 -3.54
CA LYS A 182 -8.95 12.59 -4.89
C LYS A 182 -9.92 12.10 -5.98
N SER A 183 -10.62 10.98 -5.77
CA SER A 183 -11.58 10.43 -6.73
C SER A 183 -12.82 11.31 -6.95
N LEU A 184 -13.20 12.07 -5.91
CA LEU A 184 -14.34 13.00 -5.94
C LEU A 184 -13.97 14.38 -6.49
N ASN A 185 -12.71 14.57 -6.90
CA ASN A 185 -12.18 15.84 -7.39
C ASN A 185 -12.26 16.98 -6.36
N TYR A 186 -12.27 16.66 -5.06
CA TYR A 186 -12.20 17.66 -3.98
C TYR A 186 -10.81 18.30 -3.86
N GLY A 187 -9.81 17.75 -4.55
CA GLY A 187 -8.45 18.30 -4.61
C GLY A 187 -8.34 19.69 -5.25
N LYS A 188 -9.39 20.21 -5.89
CA LYS A 188 -9.44 21.61 -6.34
C LYS A 188 -9.83 22.60 -5.23
N GLN A 189 -10.31 22.13 -4.07
CA GLN A 189 -10.95 22.97 -3.06
C GLN A 189 -10.22 23.06 -1.72
N ASN A 190 -9.14 22.30 -1.48
CA ASN A 190 -8.32 22.46 -0.26
C ASN A 190 -6.87 22.01 -0.49
N LYS A 191 -5.92 22.90 -0.15
CA LYS A 191 -4.52 22.52 0.10
C LYS A 191 -4.50 21.79 1.45
N LEU A 192 -4.20 20.49 1.44
CA LEU A 192 -3.79 19.81 2.68
C LEU A 192 -2.56 20.58 3.20
N THR A 193 -2.66 21.13 4.42
CA THR A 193 -1.56 21.86 5.07
C THR A 193 -0.36 20.92 5.31
N ARG A 194 0.84 21.49 5.38
CA ARG A 194 2.12 20.77 5.56
C ARG A 194 2.12 19.86 6.81
N SER A 195 1.42 20.25 7.88
CA SER A 195 1.23 19.43 9.09
C SER A 195 0.48 18.11 8.83
N ASN A 196 -0.35 18.03 7.79
CA ASN A 196 -1.09 16.82 7.43
C ASN A 196 -0.25 15.80 6.66
N LEU A 197 1.01 16.12 6.31
CA LEU A 197 1.91 15.25 5.55
C LEU A 197 2.84 14.42 6.44
N ILE A 198 3.23 14.95 7.61
CA ILE A 198 4.20 14.33 8.53
C ILE A 198 3.68 12.99 9.06
N LEU A 199 2.45 12.96 9.59
CA LEU A 199 1.89 11.72 10.17
C LEU A 199 1.81 10.59 9.12
N PRO A 200 1.29 10.79 7.89
CA PRO A 200 1.34 9.77 6.85
C PRO A 200 2.73 9.23 6.49
N GLU A 201 3.77 10.05 6.58
CA GLU A 201 5.18 9.69 6.34
C GLU A 201 5.70 8.82 7.48
N LEU A 202 5.58 9.27 8.73
CA LEU A 202 5.96 8.51 9.93
C LEU A 202 5.26 7.14 9.98
N LEU A 203 3.95 7.10 9.69
CA LEU A 203 3.20 5.85 9.59
C LEU A 203 3.72 4.93 8.48
N GLY A 204 4.28 5.51 7.42
CA GLY A 204 4.92 4.82 6.30
C GLY A 204 6.21 4.14 6.74
N GLU A 205 7.14 4.93 7.26
CA GLU A 205 8.45 4.48 7.75
C GLU A 205 8.30 3.39 8.83
N TRP A 206 7.44 3.63 9.83
CA TRP A 206 7.16 2.65 10.88
C TRP A 206 6.67 1.32 10.30
N HIS A 207 5.82 1.37 9.27
CA HIS A 207 5.33 0.15 8.65
C HIS A 207 6.42 -0.59 7.88
N ASP A 208 7.32 0.13 7.23
CA ASP A 208 8.35 -0.46 6.39
C ASP A 208 9.42 -1.12 7.28
N ASN A 209 9.80 -0.51 8.41
CA ASN A 209 10.63 -1.15 9.44
C ASN A 209 9.97 -2.42 10.01
N GLN A 210 8.67 -2.39 10.29
CA GLN A 210 7.93 -3.58 10.76
C GLN A 210 7.96 -4.75 9.78
N ILE A 211 7.97 -4.48 8.47
CA ILE A 211 8.09 -5.55 7.45
C ILE A 211 9.50 -6.12 7.46
N ILE A 212 10.54 -5.28 7.49
CA ILE A 212 11.95 -5.71 7.51
C ILE A 212 12.24 -6.54 8.75
N ILE A 213 11.89 -6.04 9.95
CA ILE A 213 12.10 -6.77 11.22
C ILE A 213 11.50 -8.18 11.14
N LYS A 214 10.30 -8.30 10.55
CA LYS A 214 9.63 -9.59 10.37
C LYS A 214 10.37 -10.50 9.38
N HIS A 215 10.87 -9.96 8.28
CA HIS A 215 11.62 -10.72 7.30
C HIS A 215 12.97 -11.19 7.85
N LEU A 216 13.75 -10.28 8.45
CA LEU A 216 15.01 -10.60 9.14
C LEU A 216 14.80 -11.69 10.18
N LYS A 217 13.80 -11.55 11.06
CA LYS A 217 13.46 -12.58 12.04
C LYS A 217 13.21 -13.93 11.38
N LYS A 218 12.42 -13.97 10.30
CA LYS A 218 12.09 -15.23 9.62
C LYS A 218 13.34 -15.91 9.05
N VAL A 219 14.28 -15.15 8.49
CA VAL A 219 15.51 -15.67 7.89
C VAL A 219 16.48 -16.16 8.96
N ILE A 220 16.60 -15.43 10.08
CA ILE A 220 17.41 -15.85 11.22
C ILE A 220 16.84 -17.13 11.83
N ASP A 221 15.52 -17.17 12.08
CA ASP A 221 14.84 -18.33 12.65
C ASP A 221 14.91 -19.58 11.74
N SER A 222 15.10 -19.41 10.42
CA SER A 222 15.20 -20.56 9.49
C SER A 222 16.57 -21.20 9.44
N GLY A 223 17.62 -20.56 9.97
CA GLY A 223 18.99 -21.07 9.91
C GLY A 223 19.53 -21.25 8.49
N GLU A 224 18.95 -20.54 7.51
CA GLU A 224 19.32 -20.63 6.08
C GLU A 224 20.57 -19.81 5.74
N ILE A 225 21.07 -19.03 6.70
CA ILE A 225 22.22 -18.13 6.56
C ILE A 225 23.29 -18.57 7.55
N ASN A 226 24.56 -18.44 7.15
CA ASN A 226 25.69 -18.81 7.98
C ASN A 226 25.69 -18.06 9.33
N PRO A 227 26.29 -18.63 10.39
CA PRO A 227 26.24 -18.06 11.74
C PRO A 227 26.79 -16.64 11.85
N ASN A 228 27.83 -16.29 11.07
CA ASN A 228 28.46 -14.97 11.13
C ASN A 228 27.53 -13.89 10.55
N GLU A 229 26.94 -14.14 9.37
CA GLU A 229 25.94 -13.24 8.80
C GLU A 229 24.67 -13.21 9.66
N SER A 230 24.24 -14.35 10.23
CA SER A 230 23.09 -14.40 11.13
C SER A 230 23.26 -13.49 12.35
N ALA A 231 24.45 -13.45 12.96
CA ALA A 231 24.74 -12.54 14.07
C ALA A 231 24.70 -11.06 13.64
N GLN A 232 25.18 -10.74 12.43
CA GLN A 232 25.08 -9.38 11.88
C GLN A 232 23.64 -8.99 11.55
N LEU A 233 22.82 -9.92 11.03
CA LEU A 233 21.39 -9.71 10.78
C LEU A 233 20.61 -9.48 12.08
N GLU A 234 21.00 -10.14 13.18
CA GLU A 234 20.46 -9.86 14.52
C GLU A 234 20.74 -8.41 14.94
N ASN A 235 21.97 -7.91 14.74
CA ASN A 235 22.32 -6.51 15.04
C ASN A 235 21.52 -5.52 14.19
N ILE A 236 21.39 -5.77 12.88
CA ILE A 236 20.58 -4.93 11.98
C ILE A 236 19.10 -4.94 12.41
N LYS A 237 18.56 -6.12 12.75
CA LYS A 237 17.19 -6.26 13.26
C LYS A 237 16.99 -5.46 14.54
N ALA A 238 17.96 -5.45 15.45
CA ALA A 238 17.92 -4.66 16.67
C ALA A 238 17.88 -3.16 16.36
N SER A 239 18.71 -2.66 15.42
CA SER A 239 18.68 -1.26 14.97
C SER A 239 17.32 -0.86 14.41
N PHE A 240 16.75 -1.64 13.49
CA PHE A 240 15.41 -1.37 12.95
C PHE A 240 14.33 -1.41 14.03
N THR A 241 14.46 -2.29 15.03
CA THR A 241 13.53 -2.39 16.16
C THR A 241 13.56 -1.12 17.00
N PHE A 242 14.76 -0.64 17.35
CA PHE A 242 14.96 0.60 18.09
C PHE A 242 14.42 1.81 17.32
N GLU A 243 14.78 1.97 16.04
CA GLU A 243 14.23 3.05 15.20
C GLU A 243 12.70 3.01 15.12
N ASN A 244 12.14 1.81 15.02
CA ASN A 244 10.70 1.62 14.93
C ASN A 244 9.98 1.98 16.25
N GLU A 245 10.62 1.79 17.40
CA GLU A 245 10.13 2.29 18.70
C GLU A 245 10.19 3.82 18.76
N LEU A 246 11.28 4.44 18.30
CA LEU A 246 11.36 5.90 18.20
C LEU A 246 10.26 6.47 17.29
N LEU A 247 10.02 5.84 16.13
CA LEU A 247 8.93 6.21 15.23
C LEU A 247 7.56 6.06 15.90
N PHE A 248 7.36 5.01 16.70
CA PHE A 248 6.14 4.83 17.48
C PHE A 248 5.89 6.01 18.44
N HIS A 249 6.92 6.46 19.16
CA HIS A 249 6.83 7.63 20.04
C HIS A 249 6.56 8.93 19.25
N LYS A 250 7.27 9.15 18.13
CA LYS A 250 7.05 10.31 17.23
C LYS A 250 5.62 10.33 16.67
N ILE A 251 5.08 9.18 16.26
CA ILE A 251 3.69 9.06 15.80
C ILE A 251 2.72 9.51 16.88
N ASN A 252 2.91 9.05 18.12
CA ASN A 252 2.02 9.44 19.23
C ASN A 252 2.13 10.93 19.59
N ALA A 253 3.35 11.49 19.58
CA ALA A 253 3.58 12.90 19.82
C ALA A 253 2.95 13.82 18.76
N THR A 254 2.74 13.33 17.53
CA THR A 254 2.16 14.11 16.42
C THR A 254 0.62 14.03 16.35
N LEU A 255 -0.02 13.15 17.11
CA LEU A 255 -1.49 12.99 17.09
C LEU A 255 -2.26 14.26 17.49
N PRO A 256 -1.89 14.99 18.58
CA PRO A 256 -2.63 16.18 19.00
C PRO A 256 -2.69 17.28 17.93
N CYS A 257 -1.65 17.35 17.10
CA CYS A 257 -1.51 18.32 16.02
C CYS A 257 -2.15 17.86 14.69
N SER A 258 -2.58 16.60 14.59
CA SER A 258 -3.10 15.99 13.37
C SER A 258 -4.62 16.15 13.26
N ARG A 259 -5.10 16.85 12.22
CA ARG A 259 -6.54 17.04 11.93
C ARG A 259 -6.84 16.79 10.45
N LEU A 260 -8.11 16.47 10.15
CA LEU A 260 -8.58 16.09 8.80
C LEU A 260 -9.60 17.06 8.20
#